data_AF-A0A1S4CAD7-F1
#
_entry.id   AF-A0A1S4CAD7-F1
#
_cell.length_a   1.000
_cell.length_b   1.000
_cell.length_c   1.000
_cell.angle_alpha   90.00
_cell.angle_beta   90.00
_cell.angle_gamma   90.00
#
_symmetry.space_group_name_H-M   'P 1'
#
loop_
_entity.id
_entity.type
_entity.pdbx_description
1 polymer ?
#
loop_
_entity_poly.entity_id
_entity_poly.type
_entity_poly.pdbx_seq_one_letter_code
_entity_poly.pdbx_strand_id
1 'polypeptide(L)'
;MTSNIAESLNAVTRDARELPIVELLEYMRILLERWTNKKLLKANGTFTYLGKKYNKELEDNMTLSQKLRVRVSIDHIHTVIDGVKRYIVCLENKRCSCGQFQLDELPCAHALAVLRHRNASYENYCSPYYTRERLLHTYEIPA
;
A
#
# COMPACT_ATOMS: atom_id res chain seq x y z
N MET A 1 11.84 -8.08 17.34
CA MET A 1 10.72 -8.83 16.71
C MET A 1 9.43 -8.26 17.28
N THR A 2 8.49 -7.86 16.43
CA THR A 2 7.29 -7.09 16.79
C THR A 2 6.33 -7.94 17.62
N SER A 3 6.28 -7.67 18.94
CA SER A 3 5.37 -8.32 19.90
C SER A 3 3.90 -8.25 19.44
N ASN A 4 3.55 -7.25 18.65
CA ASN A 4 2.20 -7.00 18.13
C ASN A 4 1.58 -8.18 17.34
N ILE A 5 2.35 -8.91 16.51
CA ILE A 5 1.79 -10.04 15.74
C ILE A 5 1.42 -11.18 16.70
N ALA A 6 2.32 -11.51 17.63
CA ALA A 6 2.08 -12.52 18.64
C ALA A 6 0.93 -12.10 19.57
N GLU A 7 0.88 -10.84 20.00
CA GLU A 7 -0.21 -10.28 20.81
C GLU A 7 -1.56 -10.37 20.09
N SER A 8 -1.63 -10.00 18.81
CA SER A 8 -2.87 -10.07 18.03
C SER A 8 -3.36 -11.52 17.86
N LEU A 9 -2.45 -12.44 17.53
CA LEU A 9 -2.79 -13.87 17.45
C LEU A 9 -3.18 -14.44 18.82
N ASN A 10 -2.48 -14.07 19.89
CA ASN A 10 -2.81 -14.47 21.26
C ASN A 10 -4.19 -13.96 21.67
N ALA A 11 -4.54 -12.71 21.33
CA ALA A 11 -5.84 -12.14 21.64
C ALA A 11 -6.98 -12.89 20.94
N VAL A 12 -6.79 -13.24 19.67
CA VAL A 12 -7.83 -13.93 18.89
C VAL A 12 -7.95 -15.41 19.29
N THR A 13 -6.85 -16.06 19.65
CA THR A 13 -6.83 -17.50 19.98
C THR A 13 -6.92 -17.79 21.47
N ARG A 14 -7.12 -16.77 22.32
CA ARG A 14 -7.03 -16.88 23.79
C ARG A 14 -7.85 -18.05 24.33
N ASP A 15 -9.14 -18.06 24.01
CA ASP A 15 -10.08 -19.03 24.58
C ASP A 15 -10.00 -20.38 23.84
N ALA A 16 -9.60 -20.37 22.56
CA ALA A 16 -9.46 -21.57 21.75
C ALA A 16 -8.28 -22.47 22.19
N ARG A 17 -7.30 -21.94 22.92
CA ARG A 17 -6.12 -22.69 23.40
C ARG A 17 -6.43 -23.71 24.49
N GLU A 18 -7.54 -23.53 25.19
CA GLU A 18 -7.99 -24.47 26.22
C GLU A 18 -8.74 -25.66 25.61
N LEU A 19 -9.04 -25.61 24.31
CA LEU A 19 -9.75 -26.67 23.60
C LEU A 19 -8.82 -27.87 23.31
N PRO A 20 -9.38 -29.09 23.18
CA PRO A 20 -8.66 -30.23 22.63
C PRO A 20 -8.04 -29.91 21.26
N ILE A 21 -6.94 -30.57 20.92
CA ILE A 21 -6.15 -30.24 19.71
C ILE A 21 -6.99 -30.23 18.41
N VAL A 22 -7.96 -31.14 18.28
CA VAL A 22 -8.84 -31.22 17.11
C VAL A 22 -9.72 -29.97 17.01
N GLU A 23 -10.30 -29.54 18.13
CA GLU A 23 -11.17 -28.36 18.18
C GLU A 23 -10.38 -27.06 17.99
N LEU A 24 -9.17 -26.97 18.52
CA LEU A 24 -8.26 -25.85 18.28
C LEU A 24 -7.92 -25.73 16.79
N LEU A 25 -7.60 -26.85 16.11
CA LEU A 25 -7.30 -26.84 14.68
C LEU A 25 -8.52 -26.42 13.85
N GLU A 26 -9.71 -26.89 14.21
CA GLU A 26 -10.94 -26.50 13.53
C GLU A 26 -11.27 -25.01 13.74
N TYR A 27 -11.06 -24.48 14.96
CA TYR A 27 -11.17 -23.06 15.23
C TYR A 27 -10.22 -22.23 14.35
N MET A 28 -8.96 -22.66 14.24
CA MET A 28 -7.95 -21.99 13.41
C MET A 28 -8.32 -22.03 11.93
N ARG A 29 -8.85 -23.16 11.44
CA ARG A 29 -9.35 -23.28 10.06
C ARG A 29 -10.46 -22.29 9.77
N ILE A 30 -11.51 -22.26 10.61
CA ILE A 30 -12.66 -21.35 10.46
C ILE A 30 -12.21 -19.88 10.53
N LEU A 31 -11.27 -19.57 11.43
CA LEU A 31 -10.74 -18.22 11.58
C LEU A 31 -10.03 -17.74 10.31
N LEU A 32 -9.14 -18.58 9.76
CA LEU A 32 -8.43 -18.29 8.51
C LEU A 32 -9.40 -18.17 7.34
N GLU A 33 -10.36 -19.08 7.21
CA GLU A 33 -11.40 -19.01 6.17
C GLU A 33 -12.21 -17.72 6.25
N ARG A 34 -12.65 -17.33 7.45
CA ARG A 34 -13.39 -16.08 7.67
C ARG A 34 -12.53 -14.87 7.26
N TRP A 35 -11.25 -14.85 7.61
CA TRP A 35 -10.35 -13.74 7.27
C TRP A 35 -10.08 -13.66 5.78
N THR A 36 -9.77 -14.79 5.13
CA THR A 36 -9.56 -14.90 3.68
C THR A 36 -10.80 -14.46 2.92
N ASN A 37 -11.99 -14.98 3.26
CA ASN A 37 -13.25 -14.59 2.63
C ASN A 37 -13.54 -13.09 2.80
N LYS A 38 -13.31 -12.53 4.00
CA LYS A 38 -13.49 -11.10 4.24
C LYS A 38 -12.56 -10.24 3.39
N LYS A 39 -11.33 -10.70 3.14
CA LYS A 39 -10.35 -10.00 2.29
C LYS A 39 -10.70 -10.13 0.81
N LEU A 40 -11.10 -11.32 0.37
CA LEU A 40 -11.57 -11.58 -1.00
C LEU A 40 -12.79 -10.71 -1.34
N LEU A 41 -13.80 -10.66 -0.48
CA LEU A 41 -14.99 -9.79 -0.68
C LEU A 41 -14.62 -8.31 -0.80
N LYS A 42 -13.65 -7.84 0.00
CA LYS A 42 -13.15 -6.46 -0.10
C LYS A 42 -12.40 -6.20 -1.41
N ALA A 43 -11.59 -7.17 -1.87
CA ALA A 43 -10.88 -7.06 -3.14
C ALA A 43 -11.87 -7.05 -4.32
N ASN A 44 -12.86 -7.96 -4.31
CA ASN A 44 -13.94 -8.01 -5.30
C ASN A 44 -14.76 -6.71 -5.36
N GLY A 45 -15.06 -6.12 -4.20
CA GLY A 45 -15.78 -4.84 -4.10
C GLY A 45 -14.92 -3.60 -4.37
N THR A 46 -13.65 -3.75 -4.74
CA THR A 46 -12.78 -2.63 -5.14
C THR A 46 -12.80 -2.53 -6.66
N PHE A 47 -13.03 -1.33 -7.21
CA PHE A 47 -13.07 -1.06 -8.65
C PHE A 47 -11.93 -0.15 -9.13
N THR A 48 -11.07 0.28 -8.22
CA THR A 48 -9.88 1.09 -8.51
C THR A 48 -8.69 0.22 -8.89
N TYR A 49 -7.68 0.81 -9.54
CA TYR A 49 -6.45 0.12 -9.91
C TYR A 49 -5.72 -0.46 -8.68
N LEU A 50 -5.62 0.34 -7.62
CA LEU A 50 -5.07 -0.07 -6.32
C LEU A 50 -6.18 -0.58 -5.39
N GLY A 51 -5.80 -1.39 -4.41
CA GLY A 51 -6.65 -1.73 -3.28
C GLY A 51 -7.12 -0.48 -2.52
N LYS A 52 -8.35 -0.51 -2.00
CA LYS A 52 -9.03 0.65 -1.39
C LYS A 52 -8.17 1.48 -0.42
N LYS A 53 -7.36 0.84 0.42
CA LYS A 53 -6.47 1.53 1.37
C LYS A 53 -5.44 2.40 0.64
N TYR A 54 -4.68 1.80 -0.28
CA TYR A 54 -3.60 2.47 -0.99
C TYR A 54 -4.11 3.43 -2.05
N ASN A 55 -5.28 3.16 -2.64
CA ASN A 55 -5.95 4.13 -3.51
C ASN A 55 -6.28 5.43 -2.75
N LYS A 56 -6.82 5.32 -1.53
CA LYS A 56 -7.10 6.49 -0.70
C LYS A 56 -5.83 7.26 -0.35
N GLU A 57 -4.77 6.56 0.04
CA GLU A 57 -3.48 7.17 0.33
C GLU A 57 -2.87 7.87 -0.89
N LEU A 58 -3.02 7.28 -2.07
CA LEU A 58 -2.63 7.90 -3.33
C LEU A 58 -3.45 9.16 -3.63
N GLU A 59 -4.77 9.15 -3.42
CA GLU A 59 -5.66 10.31 -3.59
C GLU A 59 -5.30 11.46 -2.65
N ASP A 60 -5.00 11.14 -1.39
CA ASP A 60 -4.53 12.10 -0.39
C ASP A 60 -3.20 12.73 -0.84
N ASN A 61 -2.23 11.91 -1.27
CA ASN A 61 -0.96 12.37 -1.83
C ASN A 61 -1.15 13.21 -3.11
N MET A 62 -2.10 12.83 -3.96
CA MET A 62 -2.41 13.55 -5.20
C MET A 62 -2.97 14.93 -4.88
N THR A 63 -3.84 15.05 -3.88
CA THR A 63 -4.37 16.32 -3.38
C THR A 63 -3.25 17.20 -2.83
N LEU A 64 -2.34 16.66 -2.02
CA LEU A 64 -1.18 17.40 -1.50
C LEU A 64 -0.25 17.87 -2.62
N SER A 65 -0.08 17.04 -3.65
CA SER A 65 0.79 17.35 -4.79
C SER A 65 0.38 18.59 -5.57
N GLN A 66 -0.91 18.97 -5.55
CA GLN A 66 -1.46 20.08 -6.35
C GLN A 66 -0.81 21.42 -6.02
N LYS A 67 -0.39 21.60 -4.77
CA LYS A 67 0.20 22.86 -4.27
C LYS A 67 1.70 22.95 -4.52
N LEU A 68 2.33 21.85 -4.97
CA LEU A 68 3.78 21.74 -5.10
C LEU A 68 4.26 22.26 -6.45
N ARG A 69 5.41 22.93 -6.45
CA ARG A 69 6.05 23.44 -7.68
C ARG A 69 7.24 22.58 -8.05
N VAL A 70 7.32 22.19 -9.32
CA VAL A 70 8.43 21.35 -9.84
C VAL A 70 9.41 22.22 -10.61
N ARG A 71 10.70 22.02 -10.39
CA ARG A 71 11.80 22.53 -11.21
C ARG A 71 12.59 21.35 -11.74
N VAL A 72 12.77 21.30 -13.05
CA VAL A 72 13.64 20.29 -13.68
C VAL A 72 15.09 20.64 -13.36
N SER A 73 15.86 19.64 -12.94
CA SER A 73 17.29 19.81 -12.64
C SER A 73 18.17 19.15 -13.69
N ILE A 74 18.01 17.83 -13.91
CA ILE A 74 18.74 17.01 -14.91
C ILE A 74 17.76 15.94 -15.39
N ASP A 75 17.93 15.35 -16.58
CA ASP A 75 16.96 14.50 -17.31
C ASP A 75 16.02 13.61 -16.48
N HIS A 76 16.45 12.94 -15.41
CA HIS A 76 15.57 12.09 -14.58
C HIS A 76 15.41 12.56 -13.12
N ILE A 77 15.95 13.73 -12.79
CA ILE A 77 15.99 14.31 -11.45
C ILE A 77 15.25 15.65 -11.42
N HIS A 78 14.29 15.73 -10.50
CA HIS A 78 13.44 16.89 -10.32
C HIS A 78 13.55 17.44 -8.90
N THR A 79 13.65 18.76 -8.79
CA THR A 79 13.54 19.46 -7.52
C THR A 79 12.10 19.91 -7.31
N VAL A 80 11.47 19.45 -6.24
CA VAL A 80 10.11 19.83 -5.83
C VAL A 80 10.18 20.82 -4.68
N ILE A 81 9.52 21.96 -4.84
CA ILE A 81 9.42 23.02 -3.83
C ILE A 81 8.12 22.83 -3.06
N ASP A 82 8.25 22.68 -1.74
CA ASP A 82 7.17 22.45 -0.79
C ASP A 82 7.34 23.46 0.36
N GLY A 83 6.64 24.59 0.24
CA GLY A 83 6.89 25.76 1.06
C GLY A 83 8.34 26.25 0.95
N VAL A 84 9.06 26.23 2.07
CA VAL A 84 10.48 26.61 2.15
C VAL A 84 11.44 25.45 1.90
N LYS A 85 10.94 24.21 1.89
CA LYS A 85 11.75 23.01 1.72
C LYS A 85 11.86 22.63 0.26
N ARG A 86 12.95 21.94 -0.07
CA ARG A 86 13.22 21.36 -1.39
C ARG A 86 13.41 19.86 -1.25
N TYR A 87 12.76 19.11 -2.12
CA TYR A 87 12.88 17.67 -2.20
C TYR A 87 13.40 17.25 -3.56
N ILE A 88 14.24 16.22 -3.59
CA ILE A 88 14.80 15.66 -4.81
C ILE A 88 14.03 14.39 -5.13
N VAL A 89 13.46 14.32 -6.33
CA VAL A 89 12.71 13.18 -6.83
C VAL A 89 13.42 12.60 -8.05
N CYS A 90 13.64 11.30 -8.03
CA CYS A 90 14.10 10.52 -9.17
C CYS A 90 13.06 9.45 -9.48
N LEU A 91 12.34 9.61 -10.59
CA LEU A 91 11.25 8.71 -10.97
C LEU A 91 11.77 7.33 -11.43
N GLU A 92 12.89 7.31 -12.16
CA GLU A 92 13.52 6.07 -12.66
C GLU A 92 13.86 5.12 -11.51
N ASN A 93 14.46 5.66 -10.46
CA ASN A 93 14.83 4.90 -9.27
C ASN A 93 13.71 4.78 -8.24
N LYS A 94 12.52 5.35 -8.49
CA LYS A 94 11.40 5.43 -7.54
C LYS A 94 11.81 5.99 -6.17
N ARG A 95 12.59 7.09 -6.16
CA ARG A 95 13.12 7.70 -4.94
C ARG A 95 12.67 9.14 -4.75
N CYS A 96 12.38 9.50 -3.51
CA CYS A 96 12.22 10.87 -3.06
C CYS A 96 13.10 11.12 -1.83
N SER A 97 13.69 12.31 -1.71
CA SER A 97 14.44 12.69 -0.51
C SER A 97 13.55 12.85 0.74
N CYS A 98 12.22 12.78 0.62
CA CYS A 98 11.32 12.65 1.77
C CYS A 98 11.27 11.23 2.37
N GLY A 99 11.79 10.22 1.66
CA GLY A 99 11.84 8.82 2.10
C GLY A 99 10.55 8.02 1.89
N GLN A 100 9.38 8.67 1.87
CA GLN A 100 8.08 7.98 1.76
C GLN A 100 7.94 7.14 0.49
N PHE A 101 8.41 7.64 -0.65
CA PHE A 101 8.28 6.90 -1.92
C PHE A 101 8.98 5.53 -1.86
N GLN A 102 10.11 5.46 -1.15
CA GLN A 102 10.86 4.23 -0.97
C GLN A 102 10.24 3.31 0.10
N LEU A 103 9.77 3.91 1.20
CA LEU A 103 9.23 3.16 2.34
C LEU A 103 7.86 2.57 2.03
N ASP A 104 7.00 3.37 1.43
CA ASP A 104 5.63 3.01 1.13
C ASP A 104 5.52 2.30 -0.22
N GLU A 105 6.59 2.27 -1.04
CA GLU A 105 6.58 1.80 -2.44
C GLU A 105 5.39 2.36 -3.26
N LEU A 106 4.97 3.57 -2.90
CA LEU A 106 3.83 4.29 -3.46
C LEU A 106 4.27 5.73 -3.74
N PRO A 107 3.88 6.33 -4.88
CA PRO A 107 4.22 7.72 -5.16
C PRO A 107 3.77 8.65 -4.03
N CYS A 108 4.74 9.29 -3.37
CA CYS A 108 4.47 10.35 -2.41
C CYS A 108 3.98 11.62 -3.13
N ALA A 109 3.52 12.62 -2.37
CA ALA A 109 3.04 13.88 -2.94
C ALA A 109 4.08 14.57 -3.85
N HIS A 110 5.37 14.52 -3.51
CA HIS A 110 6.44 15.09 -4.35
C HIS A 110 6.61 14.31 -5.66
N ALA A 111 6.58 12.97 -5.61
CA ALA A 111 6.66 12.14 -6.81
C ALA A 111 5.46 12.37 -7.74
N LEU A 112 4.25 12.46 -7.18
CA LEU A 112 3.04 12.77 -7.93
C LEU A 112 3.07 14.16 -8.57
N ALA A 113 3.67 15.16 -7.91
CA ALA A 113 3.85 16.48 -8.50
C ALA A 113 4.73 16.41 -9.76
N VAL A 114 5.80 15.61 -9.72
CA VAL A 114 6.70 15.40 -10.87
C VAL A 114 6.00 14.61 -11.98
N LEU A 115 5.25 13.57 -11.64
CA LEU A 115 4.46 12.80 -12.62
C LEU A 115 3.44 13.69 -13.33
N ARG A 116 2.74 14.55 -12.60
CA ARG A 116 1.85 15.56 -13.18
C ARG A 116 2.60 16.52 -14.09
N HIS A 117 3.76 17.02 -13.66
CA HIS A 117 4.59 17.92 -14.47
C HIS A 117 5.05 17.28 -15.79
N ARG A 118 5.23 15.95 -15.80
CA ARG A 118 5.59 15.16 -16.99
C ARG A 118 4.41 14.62 -17.78
N ASN A 119 3.18 14.85 -17.33
CA ASN A 119 1.97 14.24 -17.88
C ASN A 119 2.07 12.70 -17.96
N ALA A 120 2.65 12.06 -16.94
CA ALA A 120 2.84 10.61 -16.85
C ALA A 120 1.86 9.96 -15.87
N SER A 121 1.42 8.73 -16.17
CA SER A 121 0.59 7.93 -15.26
C SER A 121 1.39 7.48 -14.03
N TYR A 122 0.72 7.38 -12.88
CA TYR A 122 1.32 6.90 -11.63
C TYR A 122 1.43 5.38 -11.56
N GLU A 123 0.69 4.63 -12.40
CA GLU A 123 0.51 3.18 -12.25
C GLU A 123 1.84 2.41 -12.27
N ASN A 124 2.77 2.80 -13.14
CA ASN A 124 4.11 2.20 -13.25
C ASN A 124 5.02 2.45 -12.02
N TYR A 125 4.60 3.35 -11.14
CA TYR A 125 5.36 3.80 -9.98
C TYR A 125 4.80 3.24 -8.66
N CYS A 126 3.68 2.54 -8.69
CA CYS A 126 3.14 1.83 -7.54
C CYS A 126 3.74 0.43 -7.41
N SER A 127 3.81 -0.08 -6.17
CA SER A 127 4.14 -1.48 -5.92
C SER A 127 3.07 -2.41 -6.52
N PRO A 128 3.46 -3.50 -7.21
CA PRO A 128 2.50 -4.48 -7.74
C PRO A 128 1.72 -5.17 -6.61
N TYR A 129 2.23 -5.17 -5.38
CA TYR A 129 1.56 -5.75 -4.21
C TYR A 129 0.28 -5.00 -3.79
N TYR A 130 0.09 -3.78 -4.27
CA TYR A 130 -1.07 -2.96 -3.94
C TYR A 130 -2.16 -2.99 -5.00
N THR A 131 -1.93 -3.63 -6.15
CA THR A 131 -2.93 -3.69 -7.21
C THR A 131 -4.11 -4.54 -6.80
N ARG A 132 -5.29 -4.17 -7.28
CA ARG A 132 -6.51 -4.96 -7.09
C ARG A 132 -6.32 -6.39 -7.60
N GLU A 133 -5.70 -6.55 -8.76
CA GLU A 133 -5.41 -7.84 -9.37
C GLU A 133 -4.57 -8.74 -8.44
N ARG A 134 -3.47 -8.22 -7.89
CA ARG A 134 -2.63 -8.97 -6.97
C ARG A 134 -3.36 -9.34 -5.68
N LEU A 135 -4.22 -8.44 -5.17
CA LEU A 135 -5.06 -8.73 -4.02
C LEU A 135 -6.05 -9.85 -4.30
N LEU A 136 -6.71 -9.86 -5.47
CA LEU A 136 -7.61 -10.94 -5.87
C LEU A 136 -6.87 -12.28 -5.92
N HIS A 137 -5.78 -12.34 -6.67
CA HIS A 137 -4.95 -13.54 -6.78
C HIS A 137 -4.42 -14.04 -5.42
N THR A 138 -4.16 -13.15 -4.46
CA THR A 138 -3.68 -13.54 -3.13
C THR A 138 -4.75 -14.26 -2.30
N TYR A 139 -6.04 -13.91 -2.48
CA TYR A 139 -7.14 -14.46 -1.70
C TYR A 139 -8.06 -15.37 -2.52
N GLU A 140 -7.70 -15.69 -3.75
CA GLU A 140 -8.36 -16.73 -4.54
C GLU A 140 -8.26 -18.06 -3.78
N ILE A 141 -9.42 -18.72 -3.64
CA ILE A 141 -9.49 -20.04 -3.03
C ILE A 141 -9.09 -21.02 -4.14
N PRO A 142 -8.01 -21.81 -3.95
CA PRO A 142 -7.64 -22.83 -4.93
C PRO A 142 -8.81 -23.78 -5.19
N ALA A 143 -9.04 -24.09 -6.46
CA ALA A 143 -10.03 -25.07 -6.89
C ALA A 143 -9.63 -26.50 -6.48
#